data_AF-A0A528GY98-F1
#
_entry.id   AF-A0A528GY98-F1
#
_cell.length_a   1.000
_cell.length_b   1.000
_cell.length_c   1.000
_cell.angle_alpha   90.00
_cell.angle_beta   90.00
_cell.angle_gamma   90.00
#
_symmetry.space_group_name_H-M   'P 1'
#
loop_
_entity.id
_entity.type
_entity.pdbx_description
1 polymer ?
#
loop_
_entity_poly.entity_id
_entity_poly.type
_entity_poly.pdbx_seq_one_letter_code
_entity_poly.pdbx_strand_id
1 'polypeptide(L)'
;VHEKIGVYDKVVTGNHNAMVLGENIDLRIFPKVWAHGFAVEKRDGGDIRRSLQFFDAAGEAVHKVHLRPASNLYAYQKLVAELESPNQESMVAISEGVAISEGAISEDGLECEAGPSDAPADVDDLRDRWSRLTDVHQFFDMLK
;
A
#
# COMPACT_ATOMS: atom_id res chain seq x y z
N VAL A 1 14.07 -1.16 -0.89
CA VAL A 1 13.48 -2.51 -0.71
C VAL A 1 13.53 -2.85 0.77
N HIS A 2 12.39 -3.17 1.38
CA HIS A 2 12.31 -3.54 2.79
C HIS A 2 11.60 -4.90 2.90
N GLU A 3 12.28 -5.90 3.45
CA GLU A 3 11.79 -7.28 3.52
C GLU A 3 11.62 -7.71 4.97
N LYS A 4 10.46 -8.30 5.26
CA LYS A 4 10.12 -8.87 6.57
C LYS A 4 9.54 -10.26 6.37
N ILE A 5 9.83 -11.14 7.33
CA ILE A 5 9.30 -12.50 7.37
C ILE A 5 8.38 -12.59 8.57
N GLY A 6 7.12 -12.97 8.35
CA GLY A 6 6.16 -13.13 9.41
C GLY A 6 4.79 -13.55 8.91
N VAL A 7 3.88 -13.69 9.87
CA VAL A 7 2.47 -13.98 9.61
C VAL A 7 1.72 -12.65 9.52
N TYR A 8 0.83 -12.52 8.53
CA TYR A 8 -0.12 -11.43 8.46
C TYR A 8 -1.23 -11.71 9.48
N ASP A 9 -1.19 -11.00 10.60
CA ASP A 9 -2.12 -11.16 11.72
C ASP A 9 -2.62 -9.80 12.20
N LYS A 10 -3.74 -9.78 12.93
CA LYS A 10 -4.38 -8.58 13.48
C LYS A 10 -4.63 -7.51 12.41
N VAL A 11 -5.31 -7.93 11.34
CA VAL A 11 -5.72 -7.03 10.27
C VAL A 11 -6.89 -6.17 10.75
N VAL A 12 -6.71 -4.85 10.69
CA VAL A 12 -7.73 -3.85 11.01
C VAL A 12 -8.05 -3.09 9.73
N THR A 13 -9.32 -3.04 9.35
CA THR A 13 -9.78 -2.34 8.14
C THR A 13 -10.67 -1.17 8.52
N GLY A 14 -10.33 0.03 8.05
CA GLY A 14 -11.18 1.23 8.10
C GLY A 14 -11.73 1.58 6.71
N ASN A 15 -12.40 2.73 6.60
CA ASN A 15 -13.01 3.18 5.34
C ASN A 15 -11.96 3.58 4.28
N HIS A 16 -10.80 4.07 4.71
CA HIS A 16 -9.75 4.61 3.81
C HIS A 16 -8.37 4.00 4.02
N ASN A 17 -8.17 3.32 5.15
CA ASN A 17 -6.91 2.71 5.54
C ASN A 17 -7.14 1.27 6.00
N ALA A 18 -6.08 0.48 5.94
CA ALA A 18 -6.01 -0.82 6.59
C ALA A 18 -4.65 -0.97 7.26
N MET A 19 -4.59 -1.76 8.31
CA MET A 19 -3.39 -1.97 9.12
C MET A 19 -3.21 -3.46 9.36
N VAL A 20 -1.96 -3.91 9.34
CA VAL A 20 -1.58 -5.24 9.80
C VAL A 20 -0.68 -5.01 11.00
N LEU A 21 -1.08 -5.47 12.18
CA LEU A 21 -0.40 -5.20 13.45
C LEU A 21 0.21 -6.47 14.04
N GLY A 22 0.90 -7.24 13.20
CA GLY A 22 1.60 -8.45 13.60
C GLY A 22 2.95 -8.13 14.25
N GLU A 23 3.47 -9.08 15.05
CA GLU A 23 4.78 -8.95 15.70
C GLU A 23 5.92 -8.70 14.70
N ASN A 24 5.85 -9.36 13.55
CA ASN A 24 6.89 -9.32 12.52
C ASN A 24 6.49 -8.53 11.27
N ILE A 25 5.18 -8.34 11.07
CA ILE A 25 4.60 -7.65 9.92
C ILE A 25 3.74 -6.52 10.47
N ASP A 26 4.27 -5.30 10.39
CA ASP A 26 3.58 -4.06 10.73
C ASP A 26 3.41 -3.23 9.45
N LEU A 27 2.17 -3.04 9.01
CA LEU A 27 1.86 -2.35 7.75
C LEU A 27 0.82 -1.25 7.96
N ARG A 28 0.99 -0.16 7.22
CA ARG A 28 -0.04 0.83 6.92
C ARG A 28 -0.38 0.67 5.44
N ILE A 29 -1.63 0.36 5.14
CA ILE A 29 -2.14 0.04 3.81
C ILE A 29 -3.17 1.10 3.45
N PHE A 30 -3.06 1.65 2.24
CA PHE A 30 -4.00 2.61 1.68
C PHE A 30 -4.68 1.98 0.46
N PRO A 31 -5.81 1.29 0.63
CA PRO A 31 -6.38 0.43 -0.42
C PRO A 31 -6.72 1.15 -1.72
N LYS A 32 -7.04 2.46 -1.67
CA LYS A 32 -7.35 3.28 -2.86
C LYS A 32 -6.22 3.32 -3.89
N VAL A 33 -4.96 3.09 -3.48
CA VAL A 33 -3.79 3.09 -4.38
C VAL A 33 -3.65 1.77 -5.14
N TRP A 34 -4.26 0.69 -4.64
CA TRP A 34 -4.05 -0.65 -5.17
C TRP A 34 -5.03 -0.89 -6.32
N ALA A 35 -4.51 -1.12 -7.52
CA ALA A 35 -5.34 -1.30 -8.71
C ALA A 35 -5.33 -2.74 -9.24
N HIS A 36 -4.18 -3.42 -9.15
CA HIS A 36 -3.99 -4.74 -9.74
C HIS A 36 -3.32 -5.72 -8.77
N GLY A 37 -3.71 -6.99 -8.84
CA GLY A 37 -3.18 -8.07 -8.03
C GLY A 37 -2.95 -9.33 -8.85
N PHE A 38 -1.78 -9.96 -8.68
CA PHE A 38 -1.39 -11.16 -9.43
C PHE A 38 -0.85 -12.24 -8.50
N ALA A 39 -1.32 -13.46 -8.72
CA ALA A 39 -0.72 -14.67 -8.16
C ALA A 39 0.30 -15.23 -9.16
N VAL A 40 1.59 -15.16 -8.80
CA VAL A 40 2.69 -15.52 -9.70
C VAL A 40 3.34 -16.81 -9.23
N GLU A 41 3.47 -17.78 -10.13
CA GLU A 41 4.29 -18.96 -9.97
C GLU A 41 5.51 -18.87 -10.90
N LYS A 42 6.71 -18.95 -10.33
CA LYS A 42 7.96 -19.06 -11.09
C LYS A 42 8.59 -20.41 -10.84
N ARG A 43 8.91 -21.12 -11.92
CA ARG A 43 9.63 -22.40 -11.88
C ARG A 43 11.07 -22.16 -12.26
N ASP A 44 11.99 -22.60 -11.41
CA ASP A 44 13.43 -22.51 -11.62
C ASP A 44 14.06 -23.87 -11.30
N GLY A 45 14.33 -24.65 -12.36
CA GLY A 45 14.70 -26.06 -12.22
C GLY A 45 13.61 -26.86 -11.49
N GLY A 46 13.97 -27.44 -10.34
CA GLY A 46 13.05 -28.19 -9.48
C GLY A 46 12.27 -27.33 -8.47
N ASP A 47 12.64 -26.06 -8.30
CA ASP A 47 12.04 -25.18 -7.30
C ASP A 47 10.86 -24.40 -7.87
N ILE A 48 9.77 -24.36 -7.10
CA ILE A 48 8.58 -23.54 -7.41
C ILE A 48 8.47 -22.42 -6.39
N ARG A 49 8.59 -21.17 -6.86
CA ARG A 49 8.39 -19.96 -6.05
C ARG A 49 7.02 -19.38 -6.34
N ARG A 50 6.30 -19.02 -5.29
CA ARG A 50 4.96 -18.43 -5.38
C ARG A 50 4.93 -17.08 -4.69
N SER A 51 4.19 -16.15 -5.27
CA SER A 51 4.01 -14.82 -4.69
C SER A 51 2.69 -14.19 -5.06
N LEU A 52 2.17 -13.34 -4.17
CA LEU A 52 1.14 -12.36 -4.49
C LEU A 52 1.83 -11.02 -4.74
N GLN A 53 1.54 -10.36 -5.86
CA GLN A 53 2.15 -9.08 -6.22
C GLN A 53 1.05 -8.07 -6.54
N PHE A 54 1.17 -6.88 -5.97
CA PHE A 54 0.17 -5.83 -6.06
C PHE A 54 0.78 -4.56 -6.66
N PHE A 55 0.01 -3.92 -7.53
CA PHE A 55 0.44 -2.76 -8.32
C PHE A 55 -0.61 -1.67 -8.28
N ASP A 56 -0.17 -0.41 -8.43
CA ASP A 56 -1.06 0.73 -8.59
C ASP A 56 -1.55 0.87 -10.03
N ALA A 57 -2.38 1.89 -10.28
CA ALA A 57 -2.97 2.13 -11.59
C ALA A 57 -1.94 2.57 -12.66
N ALA A 58 -0.77 3.06 -12.26
CA ALA A 58 0.34 3.37 -13.15
C ALA A 58 1.22 2.13 -13.45
N GLY A 59 0.95 1.01 -12.78
CA GLY A 59 1.72 -0.22 -12.90
C GLY A 59 2.95 -0.29 -11.98
N GLU A 60 3.09 0.63 -11.01
CA GLU A 60 4.17 0.60 -10.04
C GLU A 60 3.89 -0.42 -8.93
N ALA A 61 4.95 -1.08 -8.45
CA ALA A 61 4.83 -2.13 -7.45
C ALA A 61 4.57 -1.55 -6.06
N VAL A 62 3.40 -1.86 -5.50
CA VAL A 62 2.97 -1.38 -4.18
C VAL A 62 3.38 -2.35 -3.07
N HIS A 63 3.10 -3.64 -3.25
CA HIS A 63 3.40 -4.65 -2.23
C HIS A 63 3.62 -6.04 -2.84
N LYS A 64 4.45 -6.86 -2.18
CA LYS A 64 4.70 -8.25 -2.60
C LYS A 64 4.77 -9.18 -1.40
N VAL A 65 4.12 -10.32 -1.52
CA VAL A 65 4.14 -11.40 -0.53
C VAL A 65 4.74 -12.64 -1.18
N HIS A 66 5.89 -13.08 -0.69
CA HIS A 66 6.55 -14.29 -1.18
C HIS A 66 6.30 -15.45 -0.23
N LEU A 67 5.84 -16.58 -0.76
CA LEU A 67 5.72 -17.80 0.01
C LEU A 67 7.10 -18.35 0.35
N ARG A 68 7.21 -18.94 1.53
CA ARG A 68 8.38 -19.62 2.05
C ARG A 68 8.04 -21.07 2.39
N PRO A 69 9.04 -21.94 2.67
CA PRO A 69 8.77 -23.33 3.03
C PRO A 69 7.80 -23.51 4.22
N ALA A 70 7.80 -22.55 5.17
CA ALA A 70 6.89 -22.56 6.31
C ALA A 70 5.50 -21.96 6.03
N SER A 71 5.26 -21.43 4.82
CA SER A 71 3.97 -20.85 4.45
C SER A 71 2.92 -21.95 4.23
N ASN A 72 1.66 -21.64 4.53
CA ASN A 72 0.56 -22.54 4.25
C ASN A 72 0.18 -22.49 2.76
N LEU A 73 0.66 -23.47 1.99
CA LEU A 73 0.40 -23.55 0.55
C LEU A 73 -1.09 -23.75 0.23
N TYR A 74 -1.80 -24.52 1.05
CA TYR A 74 -3.23 -24.77 0.85
C TYR A 74 -4.04 -23.48 1.00
N ALA A 75 -3.75 -22.68 2.03
CA ALA A 75 -4.39 -21.38 2.24
C ALA A 75 -4.12 -20.42 1.07
N TYR A 76 -2.89 -20.39 0.56
CA TYR A 76 -2.56 -19.63 -0.65
C TYR A 76 -3.40 -20.07 -1.85
N GLN A 77 -3.45 -21.37 -2.14
CA GLN A 77 -4.21 -21.89 -3.29
C GLN A 77 -5.70 -21.57 -3.17
N LYS A 78 -6.26 -21.69 -1.97
CA LYS A 78 -7.66 -21.32 -1.69
C LYS A 78 -7.90 -19.83 -1.95
N LEU A 79 -7.02 -18.96 -1.45
CA LEU A 79 -7.12 -17.52 -1.64
C LEU A 79 -7.06 -17.13 -3.13
N VAL A 80 -6.12 -17.73 -3.88
CA VAL A 80 -5.99 -17.49 -5.32
C VAL A 80 -7.26 -17.89 -6.05
N ALA A 81 -7.80 -19.08 -5.77
CA ALA A 81 -9.03 -19.55 -6.40
C ALA A 81 -10.26 -18.70 -6.04
N GLU A 82 -10.31 -18.15 -4.84
CA GLU A 82 -11.42 -17.31 -4.37
C GLU A 82 -11.40 -15.90 -4.97
N LEU A 83 -10.21 -15.35 -5.23
CA LEU A 83 -10.02 -13.99 -5.71
C LEU A 83 -9.65 -13.91 -7.20
N GLU A 84 -9.72 -15.02 -7.93
CA GLU A 84 -9.41 -15.06 -9.35
C GLU A 84 -10.40 -14.20 -10.14
N SER A 85 -9.87 -13.22 -10.88
CA SER A 85 -10.66 -12.39 -11.79
C SER A 85 -11.18 -13.23 -12.96
N PRO A 86 -12.43 -13.03 -13.42
CA PRO A 86 -12.91 -13.67 -14.65
C PRO A 86 -12.16 -13.17 -15.90
N ASN A 87 -11.58 -11.97 -15.84
CA ASN A 87 -10.66 -11.47 -16.87
C ASN A 87 -9.22 -11.88 -16.52
N GLN A 88 -8.62 -12.72 -17.39
CA GLN A 88 -7.24 -13.23 -17.29
C GLN A 88 -6.39 -12.82 -18.51
N GLU A 89 -6.72 -11.70 -19.16
CA GLU A 89 -5.89 -11.14 -20.23
C GLU A 89 -4.48 -10.80 -19.73
N SER A 90 -3.48 -11.04 -20.58
CA SER A 90 -2.07 -10.80 -20.23
C SER A 90 -1.68 -9.32 -20.24
N MET A 91 -2.51 -8.47 -20.85
CA MET A 91 -2.29 -7.04 -20.94
C MET A 91 -3.22 -6.32 -19.97
N VAL A 92 -2.67 -5.36 -19.24
CA VAL A 92 -3.44 -4.52 -18.32
C VAL A 92 -3.27 -3.07 -18.75
N ALA A 93 -4.40 -2.37 -18.85
CA ALA A 93 -4.39 -0.93 -19.09
C ALA A 93 -3.91 -0.22 -17.83
N ILE A 94 -2.90 0.63 -17.98
CA ILE A 94 -2.40 1.52 -16.94
C ILE A 94 -2.88 2.95 -17.23
N SER A 95 -3.14 3.72 -16.18
CA SER A 95 -3.36 5.17 -16.27
C SER A 95 -2.04 5.91 -16.12
N GLU A 96 -1.89 7.05 -16.80
CA GLU A 96 -0.84 8.01 -16.42
C GLU A 96 -1.03 8.34 -14.93
N GLY A 97 0.01 8.09 -14.13
CA GLY A 97 -0.09 8.16 -12.69
C GLY A 97 -0.65 9.50 -12.27
N VAL A 98 -1.77 9.48 -11.54
CA VAL A 98 -2.05 10.58 -10.62
C VAL A 98 -0.87 10.53 -9.67
N ALA A 99 0.05 11.50 -9.78
CA ALA A 99 0.98 11.79 -8.71
C ALA A 99 0.08 11.90 -7.48
N ILE A 100 0.12 10.90 -6.61
CA ILE A 100 -0.60 10.95 -5.35
C ILE A 100 0.01 12.18 -4.71
N SER A 101 -0.70 13.31 -4.75
CA SER A 101 -0.26 14.48 -4.05
C SER A 101 -0.07 13.99 -2.62
N GLU A 102 1.09 14.24 -2.03
CA GLU A 102 1.46 13.77 -0.69
C GLU A 102 0.47 14.22 0.40
N GLY A 103 -0.61 14.95 0.04
CA GLY A 103 -1.73 15.35 0.87
C GLY A 103 -3.05 14.58 0.72
N ALA A 104 -3.18 13.55 -0.14
CA ALA A 104 -4.46 12.86 -0.38
C ALA A 104 -4.88 11.84 0.70
N ILE A 105 -4.08 11.68 1.76
CA ILE A 105 -4.31 10.64 2.78
C ILE A 105 -4.43 11.26 4.17
N SER A 106 -5.59 11.83 4.47
CA SER A 106 -6.04 12.08 5.84
C SER A 106 -6.91 10.90 6.32
N GLU A 107 -6.94 10.62 7.62
CA GLU A 107 -7.75 9.55 8.21
C GLU A 107 -9.26 9.72 7.93
N ASP A 108 -9.70 10.95 7.64
CA ASP A 108 -11.11 11.32 7.45
C ASP A 108 -11.59 11.38 5.99
N GLY A 109 -10.78 10.97 5.02
CA GLY A 109 -11.25 10.86 3.62
C GLY A 109 -11.65 12.18 2.95
N LEU A 110 -11.23 13.31 3.52
CA LEU A 110 -11.37 14.61 2.89
C LEU A 110 -10.34 14.70 1.75
N GLU A 111 -10.85 14.70 0.52
CA GLU A 111 -10.13 15.13 -0.67
C GLU A 111 -9.68 16.58 -0.44
N CYS A 112 -8.45 16.75 0.05
CA CYS A 112 -7.83 18.06 0.18
C CYS A 112 -7.18 18.39 -1.17
N GLU A 113 -7.83 19.27 -1.94
CA GLU A 113 -7.27 19.96 -3.10
C GLU A 113 -6.08 20.84 -2.64
N ALA A 114 -4.94 20.21 -2.36
CA ALA A 114 -3.68 20.91 -2.14
C ALA A 114 -3.13 21.31 -3.52
N GLY A 115 -3.60 22.45 -4.04
CA GLY A 115 -2.90 23.13 -5.12
C GLY A 115 -1.52 23.60 -4.64
N PRO A 116 -0.49 23.61 -5.49
CA PRO A 116 0.81 24.14 -5.11
C PRO A 116 0.64 25.62 -4.72
N SER A 117 0.86 25.94 -3.46
CA SER A 117 1.16 27.31 -3.08
C SER A 117 2.61 27.57 -3.51
N ASP A 118 2.79 28.24 -4.64
CA ASP A 118 4.11 28.71 -5.12
C ASP A 118 4.73 29.78 -4.18
N ALA A 119 4.07 30.12 -3.07
CA ALA A 119 4.60 31.02 -2.06
C ALA A 119 5.52 30.25 -1.10
N PRO A 120 6.75 30.74 -0.84
CA PRO A 120 7.61 30.13 0.17
C PRO A 120 6.90 30.14 1.52
N ALA A 121 6.81 28.96 2.15
CA ALA A 121 6.27 28.83 3.49
C ALA A 121 7.05 29.75 4.45
N ASP A 122 6.33 30.50 5.28
CA ASP A 122 6.95 31.29 6.35
C ASP A 122 7.59 30.33 7.36
N VAL A 123 8.90 30.48 7.55
CA VAL A 123 9.68 29.61 8.43
C VAL A 123 9.20 29.69 9.87
N ASP A 124 8.74 30.86 10.32
CA ASP A 124 8.26 31.04 11.69
C ASP A 124 6.85 30.45 11.87
N ASP A 125 5.98 30.55 10.85
CA ASP A 125 4.69 29.84 10.84
C ASP A 125 4.87 28.32 10.84
N LEU A 126 5.81 27.80 10.03
CA LEU A 126 6.12 26.37 10.01
C LEU A 126 6.59 25.86 11.38
N ARG A 127 7.46 26.62 12.05
CA ARG A 127 7.94 26.29 13.42
C ARG A 127 6.83 26.35 14.45
N ASP A 128 5.96 27.35 14.38
CA ASP A 128 4.81 27.48 15.28
C ASP A 128 3.83 26.31 15.10
N ARG A 129 3.44 26.00 13.85
CA ARG A 129 2.61 24.83 13.52
C ARG A 129 3.26 23.52 14.01
N TRP A 130 4.56 23.34 13.79
CA TRP A 130 5.30 22.16 14.26
C TRP A 130 5.27 22.04 15.79
N SER A 131 5.44 23.15 16.51
CA SER A 131 5.49 23.15 17.98
C SER A 131 4.17 22.72 18.64
N ARG A 132 3.05 22.81 17.91
CA ARG A 132 1.72 22.43 18.38
C ARG A 132 1.32 20.99 18.05
N LEU A 133 2.15 20.25 17.32
CA LEU A 133 1.86 18.85 17.00
C LEU A 133 1.78 18.01 18.27
N THR A 134 0.67 17.31 18.43
CA THR A 134 0.41 16.39 19.55
C THR A 134 0.40 14.94 19.10
N ASP A 135 0.30 14.72 17.79
CA ASP A 135 0.27 13.41 17.16
C ASP A 135 1.09 13.45 15.86
N VAL A 136 1.80 12.36 15.53
CA VAL A 136 2.63 12.28 14.32
C VAL A 136 1.82 12.34 13.02
N HIS A 137 0.56 11.91 13.05
CA HIS A 137 -0.32 11.92 11.88
C HIS A 137 -0.78 13.34 11.50
N GLN A 138 -0.74 14.29 12.45
CA GLN A 138 -1.02 15.71 12.20
C GLN A 138 0.06 16.37 11.32
N PHE A 139 1.24 15.76 11.18
CA PHE A 139 2.32 16.30 10.36
C PHE A 139 1.92 16.41 8.88
N PHE A 140 1.14 15.47 8.34
CA PHE A 140 0.71 15.52 6.94
C PHE A 140 -0.18 16.73 6.65
N ASP A 141 -1.12 17.04 7.54
CA ASP A 141 -1.96 18.23 7.41
C ASP A 141 -1.18 19.52 7.71
N MET A 142 -0.08 19.43 8.45
CA MET A 142 0.84 20.55 8.66
C MET A 142 1.64 20.92 7.40
N LEU A 143 1.87 19.98 6.50
CA LEU A 143 2.63 20.21 5.27
C LEU A 143 1.78 20.78 4.13
N LYS A 144 0.45 20.69 4.24
CA LYS A 144 -0.51 21.37 3.37
C LYS A 144 -0.54 22.86 3.68
#